data_AF-A0A7V0S7D1-F1
#
_entry.id   AF-A0A7V0S7D1-F1
#
_cell.length_a   1.000
_cell.length_b   1.000
_cell.length_c   1.000
_cell.angle_alpha   90.00
_cell.angle_beta   90.00
_cell.angle_gamma   90.00
#
_symmetry.space_group_name_H-M   'P 1'
#
loop_
_entity.id
_entity.type
_entity.pdbx_description
1 polymer ?
#
loop_
_entity_poly.entity_id
_entity_poly.type
_entity_poly.pdbx_seq_one_letter_code
_entity_poly.pdbx_strand_id
1 'polypeptide(L)'
;MGLSVYHTYLETKSDADKERFLKFAEWFYNNAEISVKTGARWLTDVALPQYKNPGPWASAFSQGRAINILLRGYQLTGKPEYAKLAEKALIPFTKSAQAGGVTAFTEWGPFYEEYTAEVPTLVLNGKVFALLGLYDFVRAFPENKVARKLFNDGVNTLVNILPEYDLGFWSRYNYCRADWYPEIDPATISYQRLHQVQMSLLHQLTGNQIFHDYAVLFRQQDTIYNALRMYVLKYQSLKKIERL
;
A
#
# COMPACT_ATOMS: atom_id res chain seq x y z
N MET A 1 -5.21 11.02 6.53
CA MET A 1 -5.96 12.25 6.85
C MET A 1 -6.87 12.73 5.72
N GLY A 2 -6.40 12.87 4.47
CA GLY A 2 -7.29 13.32 3.37
C GLY A 2 -8.56 12.48 3.19
N LEU A 3 -8.45 11.15 3.11
CA LEU A 3 -9.62 10.28 2.93
C LEU A 3 -10.57 10.23 4.14
N SER A 4 -10.08 10.46 5.36
CA SER A 4 -10.98 10.54 6.52
C SER A 4 -11.80 11.82 6.49
N VAL A 5 -11.22 12.95 6.08
CA VAL A 5 -11.98 14.20 5.86
C VAL A 5 -13.01 14.01 4.74
N TYR A 6 -12.67 13.32 3.66
CA TYR A 6 -13.64 13.00 2.61
C TYR A 6 -14.79 12.14 3.13
N HIS A 7 -14.52 11.16 4.00
CA HIS A 7 -15.55 10.34 4.61
C HIS A 7 -16.49 11.17 5.49
N THR A 8 -15.95 12.05 6.34
CA THR A 8 -16.77 12.99 7.11
C THR A 8 -17.60 13.88 6.20
N TYR A 9 -17.04 14.40 5.10
CA TYR A 9 -17.83 15.14 4.11
C TYR A 9 -18.98 14.31 3.53
N LEU A 10 -18.78 13.01 3.26
CA LEU A 10 -19.86 12.16 2.76
C LEU A 10 -21.00 12.01 3.76
N GLU A 11 -20.71 12.01 5.05
CA GLU A 11 -21.69 11.90 6.15
C GLU A 11 -22.39 13.24 6.43
N THR A 12 -21.62 14.33 6.52
CA THR A 12 -22.11 15.65 6.96
C THR A 12 -22.62 16.51 5.82
N LYS A 13 -22.13 16.29 4.59
CA LYS A 13 -22.29 17.16 3.41
C LYS A 13 -21.83 18.62 3.64
N SER A 14 -20.98 18.86 4.64
CA SER A 14 -20.49 20.20 4.99
C SER A 14 -19.55 20.76 3.92
N ASP A 15 -19.81 21.99 3.47
CA ASP A 15 -18.90 22.69 2.54
C ASP A 15 -17.51 22.92 3.16
N ALA A 16 -17.41 23.10 4.47
CA ALA A 16 -16.12 23.23 5.15
C ALA A 16 -15.28 21.95 5.04
N ASP A 17 -15.90 20.77 5.16
CA ASP A 17 -15.20 19.49 5.00
C ASP A 17 -14.82 19.25 3.54
N LYS A 18 -15.68 19.66 2.60
CA LYS A 18 -15.38 19.64 1.16
C LYS A 18 -14.16 20.49 0.84
N GLU A 19 -14.14 21.75 1.26
CA GLU A 19 -13.02 22.66 1.05
C GLU A 19 -11.74 22.13 1.70
N ARG A 20 -11.83 21.61 2.93
CA ARG A 20 -10.70 20.98 3.61
C ARG A 20 -10.18 19.76 2.84
N PHE A 21 -11.05 18.93 2.28
CA PHE A 21 -10.65 17.82 1.44
C PHE A 21 -9.92 18.30 0.17
N LEU A 22 -10.46 19.32 -0.50
CA LEU A 22 -9.88 19.83 -1.74
C LEU A 22 -8.47 20.39 -1.57
N LYS A 23 -8.11 20.91 -0.38
CA LYS A 23 -6.72 21.28 -0.06
C LYS A 23 -5.75 20.11 -0.16
N PHE A 24 -6.18 18.88 0.17
CA PHE A 24 -5.34 17.70 -0.03
C PHE A 24 -5.18 17.37 -1.53
N ALA A 25 -6.26 17.44 -2.31
CA ALA A 25 -6.21 17.20 -3.75
C ALA A 25 -5.31 18.21 -4.46
N GLU A 26 -5.42 19.49 -4.10
CA GLU A 26 -4.56 20.56 -4.59
C GLU A 26 -3.09 20.35 -4.19
N TRP A 27 -2.83 19.94 -2.95
CA TRP A 27 -1.47 19.61 -2.52
C TRP A 27 -0.87 18.48 -3.35
N PHE A 28 -1.57 17.37 -3.55
CA PHE A 28 -1.07 16.27 -4.39
C PHE A 28 -0.85 16.73 -5.83
N TYR A 29 -1.75 17.57 -6.36
CA TYR A 29 -1.62 18.11 -7.72
C TYR A 29 -0.38 18.99 -7.90
N ASN A 30 -0.13 19.89 -6.95
CA ASN A 30 0.97 20.87 -7.03
C ASN A 30 2.35 20.31 -6.65
N ASN A 31 2.41 19.16 -5.96
CA ASN A 31 3.67 18.61 -5.42
C ASN A 31 4.08 17.28 -6.07
N ALA A 32 3.53 16.95 -7.24
CA ALA A 32 3.96 15.77 -7.99
C ALA A 32 5.25 16.05 -8.76
N GLU A 33 6.25 15.18 -8.63
CA GLU A 33 7.36 15.11 -9.57
C GLU A 33 6.88 14.37 -10.83
N ILE A 34 6.96 15.04 -11.99
CA ILE A 34 6.43 14.50 -13.26
C ILE A 34 7.58 14.34 -14.25
N SER A 35 7.73 13.13 -14.78
CA SER A 35 8.61 12.88 -15.93
C SER A 35 7.95 11.98 -16.96
N VAL A 36 8.41 12.06 -18.22
CA VAL A 36 7.96 11.14 -19.28
C VAL A 36 8.35 9.69 -18.93
N LYS A 37 9.49 9.50 -18.28
CA LYS A 37 10.04 8.17 -17.99
C LYS A 37 9.33 7.48 -16.82
N THR A 38 8.93 8.21 -15.78
CA THR A 38 8.41 7.65 -14.52
C THR A 38 6.97 8.04 -14.22
N GLY A 39 6.36 8.92 -15.01
CA GLY A 39 5.04 9.47 -14.72
C GLY A 39 5.05 10.42 -13.54
N ALA A 40 3.96 10.44 -12.77
CA ALA A 40 3.80 11.29 -11.60
C ALA A 40 4.17 10.54 -10.30
N ARG A 41 5.02 11.14 -9.47
CA ARG A 41 5.53 10.56 -8.21
C ARG A 41 5.51 11.56 -7.07
N TRP A 42 5.34 11.06 -5.86
CA TRP A 42 5.56 11.82 -4.63
C TRP A 42 6.69 11.14 -3.84
N LEU A 43 7.85 11.80 -3.84
CA LEU A 43 9.05 11.28 -3.19
C LEU A 43 9.05 11.60 -1.69
N THR A 44 9.73 10.75 -0.94
CA THR A 44 10.02 10.92 0.48
C THR A 44 11.52 11.09 0.64
N ASP A 45 11.93 12.22 1.22
CA ASP A 45 13.34 12.53 1.47
C ASP A 45 13.83 12.02 2.83
N VAL A 46 12.94 11.43 3.63
CA VAL A 46 13.28 10.85 4.92
C VAL A 46 13.95 9.50 4.71
N ALA A 47 15.17 9.35 5.22
CA ALA A 47 15.90 8.09 5.18
C ALA A 47 15.14 6.95 5.87
N LEU A 48 15.33 5.73 5.39
CA LEU A 48 14.84 4.47 5.95
C LEU A 48 16.04 3.57 6.34
N PRO A 49 16.70 3.83 7.48
CA PRO A 49 17.89 3.08 7.89
C PRO A 49 17.67 1.56 7.94
N GLN A 50 16.48 1.13 8.38
CA GLN A 50 16.12 -0.29 8.50
C GLN A 50 16.10 -1.04 7.16
N TYR A 51 15.97 -0.32 6.04
CA TYR A 51 16.02 -0.87 4.69
C TYR A 51 17.24 -0.37 3.91
N LYS A 52 18.22 0.25 4.60
CA LYS A 52 19.43 0.84 4.02
C LYS A 52 19.15 1.80 2.85
N ASN A 53 18.05 2.55 2.92
CA ASN A 53 17.68 3.49 1.88
C ASN A 53 17.87 4.93 2.40
N PRO A 54 18.87 5.69 1.91
CA PRO A 54 19.10 7.07 2.33
C PRO A 54 18.11 8.08 1.73
N GLY A 55 17.29 7.67 0.75
CA GLY A 55 16.41 8.53 -0.02
C GLY A 55 17.10 9.32 -1.13
N PRO A 56 16.31 10.10 -1.90
CA PRO A 56 14.86 10.15 -1.89
C PRO A 56 14.23 8.90 -2.51
N TRP A 57 13.03 8.52 -2.08
CA TRP A 57 12.39 7.27 -2.50
C TRP A 57 10.88 7.39 -2.70
N ALA A 58 10.31 6.53 -3.55
CA ALA A 58 8.88 6.52 -3.86
C ALA A 58 8.18 5.39 -3.09
N SER A 59 6.90 5.57 -2.76
CA SER A 59 6.12 4.55 -2.03
C SER A 59 4.88 4.17 -2.81
N ALA A 60 4.66 2.88 -3.08
CA ALA A 60 3.41 2.41 -3.67
C ALA A 60 2.18 2.81 -2.83
N PHE A 61 2.33 2.86 -1.51
CA PHE A 61 1.29 3.33 -0.59
C PHE A 61 0.97 4.81 -0.87
N SER A 62 1.99 5.68 -0.91
CA SER A 62 1.79 7.11 -1.19
C SER A 62 1.22 7.36 -2.58
N GLN A 63 1.69 6.62 -3.59
CA GLN A 63 1.15 6.68 -4.95
C GLN A 63 -0.34 6.29 -4.98
N GLY A 64 -0.72 5.19 -4.31
CA GLY A 64 -2.11 4.76 -4.20
C GLY A 64 -2.99 5.81 -3.51
N ARG A 65 -2.51 6.41 -2.42
CA ARG A 65 -3.20 7.50 -1.72
C ARG A 65 -3.40 8.73 -2.60
N ALA A 66 -2.38 9.11 -3.36
CA ALA A 66 -2.47 10.23 -4.29
C ALA A 66 -3.55 9.97 -5.34
N ILE A 67 -3.57 8.77 -5.93
CA ILE A 67 -4.62 8.36 -6.88
C ILE A 67 -6.01 8.46 -6.22
N ASN A 68 -6.22 7.90 -5.02
CA ASN A 68 -7.50 7.97 -4.33
C ASN A 68 -7.98 9.43 -4.12
N ILE A 69 -7.07 10.31 -3.70
CA ILE A 69 -7.37 11.71 -3.39
C ILE A 69 -7.65 12.51 -4.66
N LEU A 70 -6.81 12.37 -5.69
CA LEU A 70 -6.97 13.06 -6.97
C LEU A 70 -8.29 12.66 -7.66
N LEU A 71 -8.65 11.37 -7.66
CA LEU A 71 -9.92 10.93 -8.26
C LEU A 71 -11.16 11.49 -7.54
N ARG A 72 -11.11 11.58 -6.20
CA ARG A 72 -12.19 12.23 -5.43
C ARG A 72 -12.20 13.74 -5.65
N GLY A 73 -11.03 14.36 -5.80
CA GLY A 73 -10.92 15.77 -6.20
C GLY A 73 -11.56 16.02 -7.56
N TYR A 74 -11.29 15.15 -8.54
CA TYR A 74 -11.93 15.16 -9.85
C TYR A 74 -13.45 15.03 -9.72
N GLN A 75 -13.94 14.04 -8.98
CA GLN A 75 -15.37 13.81 -8.77
C GLN A 75 -16.09 15.03 -8.17
N LEU A 76 -15.47 15.74 -7.22
CA LEU A 76 -16.08 16.89 -6.54
C LEU A 76 -16.05 18.19 -7.34
N THR A 77 -15.11 18.32 -8.28
CA THR A 77 -14.84 19.60 -8.96
C THR A 77 -15.07 19.56 -10.47
N GLY A 78 -15.12 18.37 -11.07
CA GLY A 78 -15.16 18.17 -12.51
C GLY A 78 -13.83 18.47 -13.22
N LYS A 79 -12.76 18.83 -12.49
CA LYS A 79 -11.47 19.25 -13.02
C LYS A 79 -10.67 18.09 -13.63
N PRO A 80 -10.57 17.95 -14.96
CA PRO A 80 -9.96 16.78 -15.61
C PRO A 80 -8.45 16.65 -15.33
N GLU A 81 -7.77 17.73 -14.93
CA GLU A 81 -6.35 17.72 -14.57
C GLU A 81 -6.03 16.77 -13.41
N TYR A 82 -6.92 16.61 -12.44
CA TYR A 82 -6.73 15.66 -11.34
C TYR A 82 -6.77 14.21 -11.84
N ALA A 83 -7.73 13.88 -12.72
CA ALA A 83 -7.82 12.55 -13.33
C ALA A 83 -6.60 12.25 -14.22
N LYS A 84 -6.16 13.21 -15.03
CA LYS A 84 -4.96 13.08 -15.87
C LYS A 84 -3.70 12.86 -15.03
N LEU A 85 -3.57 13.54 -13.89
CA LEU A 85 -2.44 13.33 -13.00
C LEU A 85 -2.50 11.97 -12.30
N ALA A 86 -3.70 11.55 -11.86
CA ALA A 86 -3.90 10.20 -11.31
C ALA A 86 -3.54 9.11 -12.33
N GLU A 87 -3.82 9.31 -13.62
CA GLU A 87 -3.44 8.37 -14.68
C GLU A 87 -1.92 8.29 -14.84
N LYS A 88 -1.23 9.44 -14.82
CA LYS A 88 0.25 9.48 -14.82
C LYS A 88 0.85 8.79 -13.59
N ALA A 89 0.14 8.77 -12.46
CA ALA A 89 0.57 8.11 -11.24
C ALA A 89 0.45 6.56 -11.30
N LEU A 90 -0.11 6.00 -12.37
CA LEU A 90 -0.08 4.56 -12.65
C LEU A 90 1.30 4.09 -13.15
N ILE A 91 2.04 4.97 -13.84
CA ILE A 91 3.31 4.61 -14.49
C ILE A 91 4.36 4.06 -13.51
N PRO A 92 4.56 4.60 -12.29
CA PRO A 92 5.49 4.05 -11.31
C PRO A 92 5.25 2.57 -10.97
N PHE A 93 4.00 2.10 -10.99
CA PHE A 93 3.64 0.71 -10.74
C PHE A 93 4.03 -0.25 -11.88
N THR A 94 4.46 0.28 -13.02
CA THR A 94 4.95 -0.52 -14.16
C THR A 94 6.47 -0.71 -14.13
N LYS A 95 7.16 -0.10 -13.16
CA LYS A 95 8.62 0.03 -13.13
C LYS A 95 9.19 -0.49 -11.82
N SER A 96 10.40 -1.03 -11.91
CA SER A 96 11.13 -1.44 -10.72
C SER A 96 11.51 -0.23 -9.87
N ALA A 97 11.73 -0.43 -8.57
CA ALA A 97 12.29 0.59 -7.68
C ALA A 97 13.56 1.24 -8.27
N GLN A 98 14.50 0.41 -8.77
CA GLN A 98 15.76 0.85 -9.38
C GLN A 98 15.55 1.68 -10.66
N ALA A 99 14.44 1.45 -11.38
CA ALA A 99 14.06 2.23 -12.56
C ALA A 99 13.23 3.48 -12.22
N GLY A 100 13.13 3.84 -10.93
CA GLY A 100 12.35 4.98 -10.44
C GLY A 100 10.85 4.69 -10.27
N GLY A 101 10.45 3.42 -10.34
CA GLY A 101 9.09 2.97 -10.04
C GLY A 101 8.90 2.61 -8.57
N VAL A 102 7.86 1.80 -8.31
CA VAL A 102 7.49 1.33 -6.96
C VAL A 102 7.29 -0.19 -6.90
N THR A 103 7.81 -0.92 -7.89
CA THR A 103 7.54 -2.36 -8.02
C THR A 103 8.78 -3.19 -7.73
N ALA A 104 8.63 -4.28 -6.99
CA ALA A 104 9.56 -5.39 -7.00
C ALA A 104 8.99 -6.49 -7.88
N PHE A 105 9.74 -6.95 -8.87
CA PHE A 105 9.33 -8.09 -9.70
C PHE A 105 9.84 -9.37 -9.02
N THR A 106 8.91 -10.13 -8.45
CA THR A 106 9.20 -11.31 -7.63
C THR A 106 8.75 -12.59 -8.33
N GLU A 107 9.13 -13.74 -7.76
CA GLU A 107 8.65 -15.06 -8.19
C GLU A 107 7.12 -15.23 -8.12
N TRP A 108 6.42 -14.49 -7.24
CA TRP A 108 4.95 -14.50 -7.15
C TRP A 108 4.26 -13.52 -8.10
N GLY A 109 5.02 -12.61 -8.74
CA GLY A 109 4.51 -11.52 -9.57
C GLY A 109 5.00 -10.12 -9.13
N PRO A 110 4.44 -9.03 -9.70
CA PRO A 110 4.78 -7.66 -9.33
C PRO A 110 4.24 -7.30 -7.93
N PHE A 111 5.14 -7.12 -6.97
CA PHE A 111 4.83 -6.59 -5.66
C PHE A 111 4.99 -5.06 -5.63
N TYR A 112 4.01 -4.34 -5.08
CA TYR A 112 4.06 -2.88 -5.00
C TYR A 112 4.60 -2.48 -3.63
N GLU A 113 5.82 -1.96 -3.63
CA GLU A 113 6.63 -1.74 -2.43
C GLU A 113 6.14 -0.50 -1.66
N GLU A 114 5.76 -0.71 -0.39
CA GLU A 114 5.53 0.40 0.54
C GLU A 114 6.82 1.21 0.71
N TYR A 115 7.94 0.51 0.85
CA TYR A 115 9.27 1.07 0.99
C TYR A 115 10.13 0.56 -0.16
N THR A 116 10.32 1.36 -1.20
CA THR A 116 11.30 0.99 -2.24
C THR A 116 12.69 0.98 -1.62
N ALA A 117 13.44 -0.09 -1.82
CA ALA A 117 14.83 -0.22 -1.39
C ALA A 117 15.63 -0.99 -2.47
N GLU A 118 16.93 -1.18 -2.25
CA GLU A 118 17.76 -1.97 -3.17
C GLU A 118 17.30 -3.44 -3.26
N VAL A 119 16.77 -3.95 -2.15
CA VAL A 119 16.19 -5.30 -2.01
C VAL A 119 14.67 -5.22 -1.83
N PRO A 120 13.91 -6.22 -2.30
CA PRO A 120 12.47 -6.28 -2.02
C PRO A 120 12.18 -6.31 -0.51
N THR A 121 11.29 -5.44 -0.05
CA THR A 121 10.89 -5.38 1.37
C THR A 121 9.57 -6.10 1.61
N LEU A 122 8.68 -6.06 0.62
CA LEU A 122 7.44 -6.82 0.56
C LEU A 122 6.54 -6.57 1.79
N VAL A 123 6.21 -5.32 2.10
CA VAL A 123 5.30 -5.00 3.22
C VAL A 123 3.84 -5.25 2.84
N LEU A 124 3.15 -6.11 3.60
CA LEU A 124 1.80 -6.59 3.26
C LEU A 124 0.78 -5.44 3.23
N ASN A 125 0.70 -4.66 4.31
CA ASN A 125 -0.33 -3.65 4.43
C ASN A 125 -0.24 -2.59 3.31
N GLY A 126 0.98 -2.15 2.97
CA GLY A 126 1.21 -1.14 1.95
C GLY A 126 0.86 -1.64 0.55
N LYS A 127 1.13 -2.91 0.25
CA LYS A 127 0.67 -3.57 -0.99
C LYS A 127 -0.85 -3.50 -1.11
N VAL A 128 -1.59 -3.82 -0.05
CA VAL A 128 -3.06 -3.77 -0.09
C VAL A 128 -3.56 -2.34 -0.28
N PHE A 129 -3.01 -1.36 0.44
CA PHE A 129 -3.41 0.04 0.26
C PHE A 129 -3.10 0.58 -1.14
N ALA A 130 -1.96 0.19 -1.72
CA ALA A 130 -1.64 0.52 -3.10
C ALA A 130 -2.69 -0.03 -4.08
N LEU A 131 -3.15 -1.28 -3.88
CA LEU A 131 -4.23 -1.87 -4.67
C LEU A 131 -5.54 -1.10 -4.57
N LEU A 132 -5.88 -0.55 -3.40
CA LEU A 132 -7.08 0.29 -3.26
C LEU A 132 -7.00 1.58 -4.09
N GLY A 133 -5.79 2.14 -4.25
CA GLY A 133 -5.50 3.23 -5.19
C GLY A 133 -5.81 2.85 -6.62
N LEU A 134 -5.24 1.73 -7.07
CA LEU A 134 -5.43 1.20 -8.42
C LEU A 134 -6.89 0.83 -8.70
N TYR A 135 -7.57 0.23 -7.72
CA TYR A 135 -8.97 -0.17 -7.83
C TYR A 135 -9.91 1.03 -7.97
N ASP A 136 -9.69 2.11 -7.21
CA ASP A 136 -10.47 3.33 -7.39
C ASP A 136 -10.28 3.93 -8.79
N PHE A 137 -9.07 3.82 -9.37
CA PHE A 137 -8.84 4.21 -10.76
C PHE A 137 -9.62 3.33 -11.74
N VAL A 138 -9.58 2.01 -11.56
CA VAL A 138 -10.38 1.05 -12.36
C VAL A 138 -11.87 1.38 -12.28
N ARG A 139 -12.39 1.73 -11.11
CA ARG A 139 -13.79 2.11 -10.94
C ARG A 139 -14.14 3.42 -11.63
N ALA A 140 -13.26 4.42 -11.57
CA ALA A 140 -13.47 5.71 -12.23
C ALA A 140 -13.35 5.61 -13.75
N PHE A 141 -12.46 4.76 -14.25
CA PHE A 141 -12.13 4.60 -15.67
C PHE A 141 -12.05 3.11 -16.05
N PRO A 142 -13.19 2.41 -16.15
CA PRO A 142 -13.23 0.96 -16.37
C PRO A 142 -12.56 0.53 -17.66
N GLU A 143 -12.50 1.39 -18.67
CA GLU A 143 -11.86 1.11 -19.96
C GLU A 143 -10.32 1.18 -19.93
N ASN A 144 -9.72 1.75 -18.88
CA ASN A 144 -8.26 1.90 -18.77
C ASN A 144 -7.57 0.54 -18.56
N LYS A 145 -6.96 0.01 -19.64
CA LYS A 145 -6.31 -1.30 -19.66
C LYS A 145 -5.11 -1.40 -18.70
N VAL A 146 -4.37 -0.30 -18.51
CA VAL A 146 -3.18 -0.27 -17.64
C VAL A 146 -3.60 -0.41 -16.18
N ALA A 147 -4.57 0.38 -15.73
CA ALA A 147 -5.09 0.31 -14.36
C ALA A 147 -5.65 -1.07 -14.02
N ARG A 148 -6.44 -1.67 -14.93
CA ARG A 148 -6.98 -3.03 -14.74
C ARG A 148 -5.88 -4.07 -14.65
N LYS A 149 -4.88 -3.99 -15.54
CA LYS A 149 -3.75 -4.92 -15.52
C LYS A 149 -2.98 -4.82 -14.20
N LEU A 150 -2.64 -3.61 -13.76
CA LEU A 150 -1.95 -3.40 -12.49
C LEU A 150 -2.75 -3.94 -11.30
N PHE A 151 -4.04 -3.63 -11.22
CA PHE A 151 -4.89 -4.14 -10.14
C PHE A 151 -4.93 -5.68 -10.15
N ASN A 152 -5.20 -6.31 -11.30
CA ASN A 152 -5.31 -7.76 -11.42
C ASN A 152 -3.99 -8.47 -11.13
N ASP A 153 -2.88 -8.00 -11.72
CA ASP A 153 -1.55 -8.57 -11.47
C ASP A 153 -1.18 -8.47 -9.99
N GLY A 154 -1.50 -7.33 -9.36
CA GLY A 154 -1.19 -7.13 -7.97
C GLY A 154 -2.07 -7.95 -7.02
N VAL A 155 -3.35 -8.18 -7.36
CA VAL A 155 -4.23 -9.13 -6.66
C VAL A 155 -3.69 -10.55 -6.79
N ASN A 156 -3.36 -10.99 -8.00
CA ASN A 156 -2.79 -12.32 -8.24
C ASN A 156 -1.46 -12.52 -7.50
N THR A 157 -0.61 -11.49 -7.46
CA THR A 157 0.62 -11.53 -6.67
C THR A 157 0.33 -11.76 -5.19
N LEU A 158 -0.67 -11.07 -4.63
CA LEU A 158 -1.07 -11.27 -3.22
C LEU A 158 -1.57 -12.70 -2.98
N VAL A 159 -2.42 -13.23 -3.86
CA VAL A 159 -2.91 -14.62 -3.77
C VAL A 159 -1.73 -15.60 -3.67
N ASN A 160 -0.70 -15.40 -4.49
CA ASN A 160 0.45 -16.29 -4.57
C ASN A 160 1.41 -16.17 -3.37
N ILE A 161 1.60 -14.97 -2.81
CA ILE A 161 2.57 -14.72 -1.72
C ILE A 161 1.95 -14.82 -0.32
N LEU A 162 0.62 -14.78 -0.18
CA LEU A 162 -0.07 -14.79 1.12
C LEU A 162 0.39 -15.92 2.07
N PRO A 163 0.68 -17.15 1.62
CA PRO A 163 1.22 -18.20 2.48
C PRO A 163 2.51 -17.81 3.21
N GLU A 164 3.38 -17.01 2.58
CA GLU A 164 4.62 -16.57 3.19
C GLU A 164 4.38 -15.61 4.38
N TYR A 165 3.23 -14.93 4.41
CA TYR A 165 2.86 -14.02 5.50
C TYR A 165 2.25 -14.71 6.71
N ASP A 166 1.96 -16.01 6.65
CA ASP A 166 1.52 -16.76 7.82
C ASP A 166 2.72 -17.38 8.56
N LEU A 167 2.92 -17.00 9.83
CA LEU A 167 3.90 -17.63 10.72
C LEU A 167 3.34 -18.89 11.41
N GLY A 168 2.13 -19.31 11.09
CA GLY A 168 1.38 -20.40 11.71
C GLY A 168 0.72 -20.01 13.03
N PHE A 169 1.12 -18.90 13.65
CA PHE A 169 0.52 -18.37 14.88
C PHE A 169 0.19 -16.87 14.81
N TRP A 170 0.69 -16.17 13.78
CA TRP A 170 0.59 -14.72 13.61
C TRP A 170 0.92 -14.32 12.17
N SER A 171 0.55 -13.12 11.74
CA SER A 171 0.96 -12.61 10.43
C SER A 171 2.34 -11.94 10.47
N ARG A 172 3.11 -12.08 9.39
CA ARG A 172 4.30 -11.26 9.15
C ARG A 172 3.92 -9.83 8.82
N TYR A 173 4.75 -8.88 9.23
CA TYR A 173 4.63 -7.49 8.78
C TYR A 173 5.07 -7.34 7.32
N ASN A 174 6.22 -7.92 7.01
CA ASN A 174 6.85 -7.90 5.70
C ASN A 174 7.56 -9.23 5.40
N TYR A 175 8.05 -9.38 4.18
CA TYR A 175 8.78 -10.57 3.76
C TYR A 175 10.11 -10.18 3.10
N CYS A 176 10.96 -9.48 3.85
CA CYS A 176 12.28 -9.07 3.39
C CYS A 176 13.29 -10.22 3.61
N ARG A 177 13.93 -10.69 2.53
CA ARG A 177 14.91 -11.80 2.56
C ARG A 177 16.38 -11.34 2.66
N ALA A 178 16.64 -10.06 2.95
CA ALA A 178 18.02 -9.58 3.05
C ALA A 178 18.70 -10.08 4.33
N ASP A 179 19.98 -10.48 4.25
CA ASP A 179 20.72 -11.10 5.36
C ASP A 179 20.76 -10.25 6.64
N TRP A 180 20.80 -8.92 6.47
CA TRP A 180 20.81 -7.95 7.57
C TRP A 180 19.43 -7.73 8.19
N TYR A 181 18.35 -8.12 7.51
CA TYR A 181 16.99 -8.01 8.05
C TYR A 181 16.63 -9.26 8.87
N PRO A 182 15.78 -9.17 9.91
CA PRO A 182 15.30 -10.35 10.64
C PRO A 182 14.54 -11.29 9.71
N GLU A 183 14.86 -12.59 9.81
CA GLU A 183 14.19 -13.64 9.03
C GLU A 183 12.69 -13.73 9.36
N ILE A 184 12.33 -13.45 10.61
CA ILE A 184 10.96 -13.41 11.10
C ILE A 184 10.70 -12.01 11.63
N ASP A 185 9.75 -11.28 11.02
CA ASP A 185 9.30 -9.98 11.49
C ASP A 185 7.77 -9.98 11.65
N PRO A 186 7.24 -10.28 12.85
CA PRO A 186 5.81 -10.37 13.04
C PRO A 186 5.15 -8.98 13.06
N ALA A 187 3.91 -8.91 12.59
CA ALA A 187 3.09 -7.72 12.69
C ALA A 187 2.84 -7.34 14.17
N THR A 188 2.75 -6.05 14.50
CA THR A 188 2.21 -5.66 15.81
C THR A 188 0.71 -5.99 15.87
N ILE A 189 0.09 -5.95 17.07
CA ILE A 189 -1.35 -6.24 17.22
C ILE A 189 -2.21 -5.37 16.29
N SER A 190 -1.89 -4.08 16.18
CA SER A 190 -2.61 -3.17 15.28
C SER A 190 -2.48 -3.61 13.81
N TYR A 191 -1.32 -4.08 13.39
CA TYR A 191 -1.12 -4.59 12.03
C TYR A 191 -1.76 -5.97 11.80
N GLN A 192 -1.75 -6.87 12.79
CA GLN A 192 -2.48 -8.15 12.70
C GLN A 192 -3.97 -7.91 12.39
N ARG A 193 -4.59 -7.02 13.17
CA ARG A 193 -5.99 -6.63 12.98
C ARG A 193 -6.20 -5.89 11.66
N LEU A 194 -5.24 -5.06 11.25
CA LEU A 194 -5.30 -4.39 9.96
C LEU A 194 -5.25 -5.39 8.80
N HIS A 195 -4.36 -6.38 8.84
CA HIS A 195 -4.28 -7.43 7.83
C HIS A 195 -5.60 -8.19 7.74
N GLN A 196 -6.21 -8.56 8.86
CA GLN A 196 -7.55 -9.16 8.88
C GLN A 196 -8.60 -8.31 8.15
N VAL A 197 -8.67 -7.01 8.45
CA VAL A 197 -9.61 -6.08 7.81
C VAL A 197 -9.32 -5.93 6.31
N GLN A 198 -8.05 -5.83 5.95
CA GLN A 198 -7.59 -5.72 4.57
C GLN A 198 -7.92 -6.97 3.74
N MET A 199 -7.73 -8.16 4.30
CA MET A 199 -8.10 -9.42 3.65
C MET A 199 -9.63 -9.51 3.46
N SER A 200 -10.42 -9.17 4.48
CA SER A 200 -11.88 -9.08 4.36
C SER A 200 -12.31 -8.13 3.23
N LEU A 201 -11.67 -6.97 3.14
CA LEU A 201 -11.94 -5.99 2.09
C LEU A 201 -11.58 -6.53 0.69
N LEU A 202 -10.41 -7.16 0.53
CA LEU A 202 -10.01 -7.74 -0.76
C LEU A 202 -10.94 -8.86 -1.20
N HIS A 203 -11.45 -9.67 -0.27
CA HIS A 203 -12.47 -10.66 -0.58
C HIS A 203 -13.74 -10.00 -1.12
N GLN A 204 -14.25 -8.95 -0.46
CA GLN A 204 -15.43 -8.21 -0.94
C GLN A 204 -15.21 -7.57 -2.31
N LEU A 205 -14.00 -7.10 -2.61
CA LEU A 205 -13.68 -6.44 -3.87
C LEU A 205 -13.46 -7.41 -5.03
N THR A 206 -12.93 -8.61 -4.77
CA THR A 206 -12.45 -9.53 -5.81
C THR A 206 -13.26 -10.82 -5.90
N GLY A 207 -14.03 -11.16 -4.87
CA GLY A 207 -14.68 -12.47 -4.73
C GLY A 207 -13.72 -13.64 -4.50
N ASN A 208 -12.41 -13.42 -4.41
CA ASN A 208 -11.44 -14.50 -4.26
C ASN A 208 -11.48 -15.05 -2.82
N GLN A 209 -11.71 -16.35 -2.70
CA GLN A 209 -11.90 -17.04 -1.42
C GLN A 209 -10.65 -17.04 -0.55
N ILE A 210 -9.44 -17.01 -1.13
CA ILE A 210 -8.20 -17.02 -0.34
C ILE A 210 -8.15 -15.85 0.64
N PHE A 211 -8.63 -14.67 0.24
CA PHE A 211 -8.64 -13.50 1.12
C PHE A 211 -9.62 -13.68 2.28
N HIS A 212 -10.74 -14.37 2.08
CA HIS A 212 -11.63 -14.72 3.19
C HIS A 212 -10.93 -15.66 4.17
N ASP A 213 -10.28 -16.70 3.64
CA ASP A 213 -9.63 -17.73 4.46
C ASP A 213 -8.50 -17.13 5.32
N TYR A 214 -7.67 -16.25 4.74
CA TYR A 214 -6.64 -15.53 5.49
C TYR A 214 -7.21 -14.48 6.45
N ALA A 215 -8.35 -13.84 6.14
CA ALA A 215 -9.02 -12.97 7.10
C ALA A 215 -9.49 -13.75 8.34
N VAL A 216 -10.07 -14.94 8.15
CA VAL A 216 -10.49 -15.83 9.25
C VAL A 216 -9.27 -16.31 10.04
N LEU A 217 -8.23 -16.77 9.35
CA LEU A 217 -6.98 -17.25 9.95
C LEU A 217 -6.34 -16.17 10.83
N PHE A 218 -6.11 -14.97 10.30
CA PHE A 218 -5.48 -13.89 11.06
C PHE A 218 -6.32 -13.45 12.27
N ARG A 219 -7.66 -13.55 12.18
CA ARG A 219 -8.55 -13.30 13.32
C ARG A 219 -8.39 -14.37 14.40
N GLN A 220 -8.36 -15.65 14.01
CA GLN A 220 -8.19 -16.77 14.94
C GLN A 220 -6.83 -16.74 15.64
N GLN A 221 -5.82 -16.22 14.95
CA GLN A 221 -4.48 -16.04 15.50
C GLN A 221 -4.36 -14.90 16.53
N ASP A 222 -5.27 -13.91 16.54
CA ASP A 222 -5.27 -12.77 17.49
C ASP A 222 -5.71 -13.21 18.91
N THR A 223 -4.88 -14.03 19.56
CA THR A 223 -5.05 -14.50 20.94
C THR A 223 -4.00 -13.89 21.85
N ILE A 224 -4.28 -13.83 23.16
CA ILE A 224 -3.33 -13.32 24.16
C ILE A 224 -2.00 -14.11 24.13
N TYR A 225 -2.07 -15.44 24.02
CA TYR A 225 -0.87 -16.29 23.97
C TYR A 225 -0.01 -16.02 22.73
N ASN A 226 -0.63 -15.90 21.56
CA ASN A 226 0.09 -15.57 20.34
C ASN A 226 0.63 -14.14 20.34
N ALA A 227 -0.11 -13.18 20.93
CA ALA A 227 0.35 -11.80 21.08
C ALA A 227 1.59 -11.70 21.99
N LEU A 228 1.63 -12.45 23.10
CA LEU A 228 2.81 -12.55 23.97
C LEU A 228 4.00 -13.15 23.22
N ARG A 229 3.79 -14.26 22.50
CA ARG A 229 4.82 -14.87 21.64
C ARG A 229 5.33 -13.89 20.58
N MET A 230 4.42 -13.14 19.96
CA MET A 230 4.75 -12.12 18.97
C MET A 230 5.64 -11.04 19.56
N TYR A 231 5.34 -10.50 20.75
CA TYR A 231 6.17 -9.44 21.34
C TYR A 231 7.60 -9.89 21.63
N VAL A 232 7.80 -11.13 22.07
CA VAL A 232 9.14 -11.71 22.28
C VAL A 232 9.91 -11.73 20.96
N LEU A 233 9.29 -12.25 19.89
CA LEU A 233 9.92 -12.31 18.56
C LEU A 233 10.13 -10.91 17.96
N LYS A 234 9.20 -9.99 18.17
CA LYS A 234 9.29 -8.61 17.68
C LYS A 234 10.43 -7.88 18.35
N TYR A 235 10.63 -8.05 19.65
CA TYR A 235 11.77 -7.48 20.37
C TYR A 235 13.11 -7.95 19.79
N GLN A 236 13.25 -9.26 19.53
CA GLN A 236 14.44 -9.82 18.88
C GLN A 236 14.66 -9.23 17.47
N SER A 237 13.58 -9.09 16.70
CA SER A 237 13.59 -8.52 15.35
C SER A 237 14.08 -7.07 15.35
N LEU A 238 13.50 -6.23 16.24
CA LEU A 238 13.86 -4.82 16.38
C LEU A 238 15.30 -4.63 16.86
N LYS A 239 15.79 -5.52 17.74
CA LYS A 239 17.19 -5.49 18.17
C LYS A 239 18.16 -5.73 17.02
N LYS A 240 17.85 -6.65 16.09
CA LYS A 240 18.71 -6.95 14.92
C LYS A 240 18.87 -5.75 13.98
N ILE A 241 17.86 -4.89 13.91
CA ILE A 241 17.85 -3.69 13.04
C ILE A 241 18.07 -2.39 13.79
N GLU A 242 18.56 -2.45 15.04
CA GLU A 242 18.91 -1.27 15.86
C GLU A 242 17.74 -0.28 16.05
N ARG A 243 16.53 -0.80 16.31
CA ARG A 243 15.29 -0.01 16.50
C ARG A 243 14.67 -0.11 17.89
N LEU A 244 15.45 -0.48 18.89
CA LEU A 244 15.03 -0.45 20.30
C LEU A 244 15.37 0.88 20.96
#